data_AF-A0A964Q3H8-F1
#
_entry.id   AF-A0A964Q3H8-F1
#
_cell.length_a   1.000
_cell.length_b   1.000
_cell.length_c   1.000
_cell.angle_alpha   90.00
_cell.angle_beta   90.00
_cell.angle_gamma   90.00
#
_symmetry.space_group_name_H-M   'P 1'
#
loop_
_entity.id
_entity.type
_entity.pdbx_description
1 polymer ?
#
loop_
_entity_poly.entity_id
_entity_poly.type
_entity_poly.pdbx_seq_one_letter_code
_entity_poly.pdbx_strand_id
1 'polypeptide(L)' 'MTIFDAVSLQKKSEFFAFDPVFTGGVRVALQGYDMDGKLDLVFGAGPGGSPNIKFFKGTNSGQIDQFFAGEISSWEGVFV' A
#
# COMPACT_ATOMS: atom_id res chain seq x y z
N MET A 1 8.90 -3.33 2.15
CA MET A 1 8.01 -4.46 1.84
C MET A 1 8.56 -5.20 0.65
N THR A 2 8.29 -6.50 0.54
CA THR A 2 8.76 -7.34 -0.56
C THR A 2 7.57 -7.97 -1.28
N ILE A 3 7.56 -7.90 -2.60
CA ILE A 3 6.50 -8.45 -3.45
C ILE A 3 7.03 -9.69 -4.13
N PHE A 4 6.24 -10.74 -4.08
CA PHE A 4 6.53 -12.02 -4.74
C PHE A 4 5.57 -12.26 -5.88
N ASP A 5 6.06 -12.92 -6.92
CA ASP A 5 5.21 -13.49 -7.95
C ASP A 5 4.42 -14.68 -7.37
N ALA A 6 3.10 -14.70 -7.58
CA ALA A 6 2.23 -15.69 -6.93
C ALA A 6 2.41 -17.12 -7.45
N VAL A 7 3.02 -17.30 -8.64
CA VAL A 7 3.20 -18.62 -9.27
C VAL A 7 4.60 -19.16 -8.96
N SER A 8 5.62 -18.36 -9.25
CA SER A 8 7.03 -18.76 -9.12
C SER A 8 7.61 -18.55 -7.71
N LEU A 9 6.88 -17.83 -6.84
CA LEU A 9 7.32 -17.39 -5.51
C LEU A 9 8.63 -16.59 -5.51
N GLN A 10 9.05 -16.10 -6.69
CA GLN A 10 10.26 -15.30 -6.81
C GLN A 10 9.99 -13.86 -6.39
N LYS A 11 11.00 -13.21 -5.80
CA LYS A 11 10.94 -11.78 -5.50
C LYS A 11 10.81 -10.99 -6.80
N LYS A 12 9.75 -10.19 -6.90
CA LYS A 12 9.47 -9.32 -8.05
C LYS A 12 9.90 -7.87 -7.81
N SER A 13 9.67 -7.35 -6.61
CA SER A 13 9.96 -5.95 -6.26
C SER A 13 10.12 -5.78 -4.75
N GLU A 14 10.76 -4.68 -4.35
CA GLU A 14 10.97 -4.32 -2.96
C GLU A 14 11.03 -2.79 -2.81
N PHE A 15 10.16 -2.23 -1.96
CA PHE A 15 10.09 -0.79 -1.70
C PHE A 15 9.38 -0.48 -0.38
N PHE A 16 9.41 0.78 0.04
CA PHE A 16 8.64 1.28 1.18
C PHE A 16 7.44 2.11 0.68
N ALA A 17 6.22 1.75 1.08
CA ALA A 17 5.02 2.55 0.76
C ALA A 17 4.89 3.81 1.64
N PHE A 18 5.48 3.76 2.84
CA PHE A 18 5.53 4.85 3.81
C PHE A 18 6.98 5.13 4.20
N ASP A 19 7.19 6.12 5.07
CA ASP A 19 8.53 6.44 5.56
C ASP A 19 9.23 5.18 6.14
N PRO A 20 10.50 4.90 5.79
CA PRO A 20 11.23 3.76 6.33
C PRO A 20 11.32 3.72 7.86
N VAL A 21 11.20 4.86 8.56
CA VAL A 21 11.18 4.91 10.03
C VAL A 21 9.80 4.66 10.63
N PHE A 22 8.74 4.58 9.81
CA PHE A 22 7.39 4.30 10.27
C PHE A 22 7.25 2.84 10.70
N THR A 23 6.90 2.64 11.98
CA THR A 23 6.81 1.31 12.62
C THR A 23 5.39 0.92 13.02
N GLY A 24 4.39 1.74 12.67
CA GLY A 24 2.98 1.51 12.98
C GLY A 24 2.34 0.29 12.31
N GLY A 25 3.07 -0.39 11.43
CA GLY A 25 2.56 -1.47 10.60
C GLY A 25 1.79 -0.96 9.39
N VAL A 26 1.50 -1.88 8.46
CA VAL A 26 0.81 -1.58 7.20
C VAL A 26 -0.21 -2.66 6.94
N ARG A 27 -1.44 -2.27 6.59
CA ARG A 27 -2.45 -3.19 6.04
C ARG A 27 -2.33 -3.21 4.53
N VAL A 28 -2.44 -4.39 3.94
CA VAL A 28 -2.23 -4.62 2.50
C VAL A 28 -3.48 -5.25 1.90
N ALA A 29 -3.88 -4.76 0.72
CA ALA A 29 -4.92 -5.36 -0.10
C ALA A 29 -4.55 -5.30 -1.58
N LEU A 30 -5.34 -5.99 -2.41
CA LEU A 30 -5.23 -5.97 -3.87
C LEU A 30 -6.53 -5.42 -4.46
N GLN A 31 -6.43 -4.57 -5.48
CA GLN A 31 -7.58 -4.03 -6.21
C GLN A 31 -7.17 -3.70 -7.65
N GLY A 32 -8.01 -3.96 -8.64
CA GLY A 32 -7.79 -3.41 -9.99
C GLY A 32 -8.24 -1.95 -10.02
N TYR A 33 -7.34 -1.01 -9.75
CA TYR A 33 -7.69 0.40 -9.57
C TYR A 33 -7.84 1.12 -10.92
N ASP A 34 -6.89 0.91 -11.83
CA ASP A 34 -6.88 1.56 -13.14
C ASP A 34 -7.42 0.69 -14.29
N MET A 35 -7.94 -0.50 -13.94
CA MET A 35 -8.58 -1.43 -14.87
C MET A 35 -7.69 -1.89 -16.04
N ASP A 36 -6.36 -1.92 -15.87
CA ASP A 36 -5.41 -2.36 -16.92
C ASP A 36 -5.30 -3.89 -17.10
N GLY A 37 -6.21 -4.64 -16.47
CA GLY A 37 -6.23 -6.10 -16.48
C GLY A 37 -5.27 -6.74 -15.47
N LYS A 38 -4.57 -5.95 -14.64
CA LYS A 38 -3.71 -6.43 -13.55
C LYS A 38 -4.22 -5.89 -12.21
N LEU A 39 -3.85 -6.58 -11.13
CA LEU A 39 -4.15 -6.12 -9.77
C LEU A 39 -3.10 -5.10 -9.33
N ASP A 40 -3.58 -4.04 -8.72
CA ASP A 40 -2.79 -3.03 -8.01
C ASP A 40 -2.72 -3.34 -6.53
N LEU A 41 -1.73 -2.73 -5.89
CA LEU A 41 -1.42 -2.87 -4.48
C LEU A 41 -2.02 -1.70 -3.72
N VAL A 42 -2.70 -1.99 -2.62
CA VAL A 42 -3.30 -0.97 -1.74
C VAL A 42 -2.65 -1.07 -0.37
N PHE A 43 -2.16 0.05 0.15
CA PHE A 43 -1.50 0.12 1.45
C PHE A 43 -2.20 1.14 2.35
N GLY A 44 -2.69 0.67 3.50
CA GLY A 44 -3.22 1.52 4.57
C GLY A 44 -2.20 1.65 5.70
N ALA A 45 -1.92 2.89 6.12
CA ALA A 45 -1.05 3.13 7.28
C ALA A 45 -1.68 2.61 8.57
N GLY A 46 -0.86 1.98 9.41
CA GLY A 46 -1.23 1.52 10.75
C GLY A 46 -1.25 2.63 11.81
N PRO A 47 -1.48 2.27 13.09
CA PRO A 47 -1.43 3.22 14.21
C PRO A 47 -0.11 4.00 14.27
N GLY A 48 -0.18 5.29 14.60
CA GLY A 48 0.97 6.19 14.53
C GLY A 48 1.21 6.77 13.13
N GLY A 49 0.36 6.46 12.16
CA GLY A 49 0.29 7.12 10.87
C GLY A 49 -1.06 7.82 10.70
N SER A 50 -1.13 8.80 9.79
CA SER A 50 -2.41 9.36 9.35
C SER A 50 -3.26 8.29 8.64
N PRO A 51 -4.58 8.45 8.50
CA PRO A 51 -5.45 7.48 7.81
C PRO A 51 -5.23 7.49 6.29
N ASN A 52 -3.98 7.45 5.85
CA ASN A 52 -3.53 7.54 4.48
C ASN A 52 -3.56 6.15 3.83
N ILE A 53 -4.20 6.09 2.67
CA ILE A 53 -4.27 4.93 1.79
C ILE A 53 -3.55 5.28 0.50
N LYS A 54 -2.61 4.43 0.08
CA LYS A 54 -1.85 4.59 -1.16
C LYS A 54 -2.05 3.42 -2.11
N PHE A 55 -2.14 3.73 -3.40
CA PHE A 55 -2.28 2.75 -4.48
C PHE A 55 -0.98 2.69 -5.28
N PHE A 56 -0.54 1.49 -5.60
CA PHE A 56 0.66 1.25 -6.39
C PHE A 56 0.41 0.22 -7.48
N LYS A 57 0.96 0.44 -8.67
CA LYS A 57 0.96 -0.53 -9.76
C LYS A 57 1.55 -1.87 -9.31
N GLY A 58 0.82 -2.96 -9.47
CA GLY A 58 1.35 -4.32 -9.20
C GLY A 58 2.46 -4.78 -10.18
N THR A 59 2.69 -4.02 -11.24
CA THR A 59 3.69 -4.32 -12.28
C THR A 59 5.06 -3.72 -11.98
N ASN A 60 5.12 -2.43 -11.68
CA ASN A 60 6.35 -1.67 -11.54
C ASN A 60 6.44 -0.90 -10.21
N SER A 61 5.48 -1.07 -9.30
CA SER A 61 5.50 -0.42 -7.98
C SER A 61 5.52 1.12 -8.06
N GLY A 62 5.02 1.71 -9.15
CA GLY A 62 4.78 3.15 -9.23
C GLY A 62 3.50 3.53 -8.46
N GLN A 63 3.56 4.59 -7.66
CA GLN A 63 2.36 5.11 -6.98
C GLN A 63 1.36 5.62 -8.03
N ILE A 64 0.13 5.14 -7.97
CA ILE A 64 -0.97 5.54 -8.86
C ILE A 64 -1.75 6.69 -8.24
N ASP A 65 -2.09 6.56 -6.95
CA ASP A 65 -2.96 7.50 -6.25
C ASP A 65 -2.79 7.40 -4.72
N GLN A 66 -3.38 8.34 -3.99
CA GLN A 66 -3.52 8.32 -2.54
C GLN A 66 -4.73 9.11 -2.06
N PHE A 67 -5.35 8.66 -0.97
CA PHE A 67 -6.40 9.41 -0.28
C PHE A 67 -6.39 9.16 1.23
N PHE A 68 -7.13 9.98 1.98
CA PHE A 68 -7.31 9.82 3.42
C PHE A 68 -8.69 9.24 3.74
N ALA A 69 -8.73 8.13 4.47
CA ALA A 69 -9.95 7.45 4.91
C ALA A 69 -10.39 7.92 6.31
N GLY A 70 -10.32 9.23 6.56
CA GLY A 70 -10.61 9.83 7.85
C GLY A 70 -10.03 11.23 7.97
N GLU A 71 -10.04 11.78 9.19
CA GLU A 71 -9.43 13.09 9.45
C GLU A 71 -7.91 13.04 9.28
N ILE A 72 -7.36 13.95 8.47
CA ILE A 72 -5.94 13.98 8.13
C ILE A 72 -5.02 14.18 9.34
N SER A 73 -5.55 14.81 10.41
CA SER A 73 -4.85 15.05 11.68
C SER A 73 -4.95 13.89 12.67
N SER A 74 -5.76 12.86 12.37
CA SER A 74 -5.78 11.64 13.16
C SER A 74 -4.48 10.85 12.95
N TRP A 75 -4.01 10.18 14.00
CA TRP A 75 -2.85 9.29 13.97
C TRP A 75 -3.23 7.83 14.25
N GLU A 76 -4.52 7.52 14.18
CA GLU A 76 -5.02 6.17 14.46
C GLU A 76 -4.74 5.23 13.28
N GLY A 77 -4.48 5.77 12.09
CA GLY A 77 -4.30 5.01 10.85
C GLY A 77 -5.63 4.49 10.30
N VAL A 78 -5.56 3.49 9.43
CA VAL A 78 -6.73 2.87 8.77
C VAL A 78 -7.00 1.49 9.35
N PHE A 79 -8.17 1.28 9.96
CA PHE A 79 -8.60 -0.04 10.46
C PHE A 79 -9.57 -0.72 9.49
N VAL A 80 -9.46 -2.04 9.35
CA VAL A 80 -10.30 -2.90 8.49
C VAL A 80 -10.75 -4.14 9.25
#